data_AF-A0A9P9AF87-F1
#
_entry.id   AF-A0A9P9AF87-F1
#
_cell.length_a   1.000
_cell.length_b   1.000
_cell.length_c   1.000
_cell.angle_alpha   90.00
_cell.angle_beta   90.00
_cell.angle_gamma   90.00
#
_symmetry.space_group_name_H-M   'P 1'
#
loop_
_entity.id
_entity.type
_entity.pdbx_description
1 polymer ?
#
loop_
_entity_poly.entity_id
_entity_poly.type
_entity_poly.pdbx_seq_one_letter_code
_entity_poly.pdbx_strand_id
1 'polypeptide(L)'
;MTEESQWKWDEPLPEKLGKDSKFELLQFLGGSYWLARNKTDGRQYIAKKMVDFSDYHDSRLEQTLAYDWSKYMTKAQRYAKGLEELVYEHKMSRHVSFVMNHENLVSFAGSLRHKPHNPEPFDDTQATEDYLLWDFCNAGSLELLLVNKGQKPPLIGKFFLEESLCWHVLTSVMRALTWLHDGYRRNVDFDSKNPRDYEWICSDLDWVPILHRKIAGTTILFQHPEGAETYGQCKLGDMRDVSVCSHPADRFEDPVSNEKPMYNAFGAVISPPKPQKAVSPPEATNKDREQPSVRDMRKGIKAWKEGAKEEVAYTISDDHWALGSVLFRMMTARYLPSYRYCTSCDGCRHVSMCKYDRPCTREETKKKGDCRCESAGCSHILDTLRRRTCNHWKWKSTGSCDHGCRTEHLNIDDTLAQHDYSWLLIDAVRLLFNSWNIDNLHPARNSRNIATEIERLYSLWRKTPEGMDYVDVEDDVKQRYVGVRGGNVDSDMDLD
;
A
#
# COMPACT_ATOMS: atom_id res chain seq x y z
N MET A 1 31.65 46.89 31.58
CA MET A 1 30.21 47.00 31.30
C MET A 1 30.09 47.55 29.89
N THR A 2 30.22 46.68 28.88
CA THR A 2 29.15 45.83 28.27
C THR A 2 28.36 46.68 27.27
N GLU A 3 28.03 46.27 26.05
CA GLU A 3 28.18 45.04 25.27
C GLU A 3 27.56 45.41 23.90
N GLU A 4 28.29 45.34 22.80
CA GLU A 4 27.68 45.19 21.46
C GLU A 4 28.62 44.34 20.61
N SER A 5 28.59 43.03 20.85
CA SER A 5 29.20 42.04 19.98
C SER A 5 28.38 41.93 18.70
N GLN A 6 28.90 42.50 17.62
CA GLN A 6 28.48 42.21 16.26
C GLN A 6 28.68 40.73 15.97
N TRP A 7 27.60 39.97 15.90
CA TRP A 7 27.60 38.63 15.33
C TRP A 7 27.67 38.77 13.81
N LYS A 8 28.90 38.84 13.27
CA LYS A 8 29.16 38.58 11.85
C LYS A 8 28.98 37.09 11.61
N TRP A 9 27.94 36.73 10.87
CA TRP A 9 27.81 35.41 10.26
C TRP A 9 28.71 35.34 9.03
N ASP A 10 30.01 35.17 9.25
CA ASP A 10 30.90 34.61 8.22
C ASP A 10 30.75 33.07 8.30
N GLU A 11 29.62 32.54 7.84
CA GLU A 11 29.53 31.11 7.56
C GLU A 11 30.19 30.83 6.21
N PRO A 12 31.21 29.95 6.15
CA PRO A 12 31.72 29.51 4.86
C PRO A 12 30.62 28.73 4.14
N LEU A 13 30.34 29.13 2.90
CA LEU A 13 29.57 28.33 1.93
C LEU A 13 30.07 26.87 1.97
N PRO A 14 29.18 25.86 1.90
CA PRO A 14 29.59 24.46 2.00
C PRO A 14 30.39 24.03 0.76
N GLU A 15 31.70 24.26 0.80
CA GLU A 15 32.65 24.06 -0.30
C GLU A 15 33.04 22.58 -0.53
N LYS A 16 32.20 21.62 -0.15
CA LYS A 16 32.46 20.17 -0.32
C LYS A 16 31.21 19.36 -0.71
N LEU A 17 30.49 19.77 -1.75
CA LEU A 17 29.37 18.99 -2.28
C LEU A 17 29.78 18.29 -3.58
N GLY A 18 30.27 17.05 -3.45
CA GLY A 18 30.53 16.16 -4.58
C GLY A 18 31.36 14.91 -4.26
N LYS A 19 32.38 15.03 -3.40
CA LYS A 19 33.26 13.89 -3.05
C LYS A 19 32.77 13.04 -1.88
N ASP A 20 31.96 13.60 -0.97
CA ASP A 20 31.53 12.92 0.27
C ASP A 20 30.08 12.39 0.24
N SER A 21 29.40 12.39 -0.92
CA SER A 21 28.05 11.84 -1.01
C SER A 21 28.08 10.30 -0.91
N LYS A 22 27.25 9.76 0.00
CA LYS A 22 26.99 8.31 0.19
C LYS A 22 26.45 7.64 -1.08
N PHE A 23 25.77 8.39 -1.95
CA PHE A 23 25.16 7.87 -3.17
C PHE A 23 25.78 8.48 -4.43
N GLU A 24 25.72 7.72 -5.52
CA GLU A 24 26.10 8.17 -6.87
C GLU A 24 25.05 7.78 -7.91
N LEU A 25 24.87 8.60 -8.94
CA LEU A 25 24.05 8.28 -10.10
C LEU A 25 24.83 7.37 -11.05
N LEU A 26 24.16 6.36 -11.59
CA LEU A 26 24.75 5.36 -12.48
C LEU A 26 24.22 5.46 -13.91
N GLN A 27 22.89 5.45 -14.07
CA GLN A 27 22.27 5.30 -15.39
C GLN A 27 20.96 6.10 -15.48
N PHE A 28 20.75 6.81 -16.58
CA PHE A 28 19.47 7.45 -16.86
C PHE A 28 18.44 6.41 -17.29
N LEU A 29 17.27 6.40 -16.63
CA LEU A 29 16.19 5.45 -16.90
C LEU A 29 15.05 6.05 -17.72
N GLY A 30 15.03 7.37 -17.91
CA GLY A 30 14.00 8.11 -18.65
C GLY A 30 13.20 9.08 -17.79
N GLY A 31 12.71 10.16 -18.41
CA GLY A 31 11.95 11.21 -17.72
C GLY A 31 12.77 11.87 -16.61
N SER A 32 12.28 11.82 -15.38
CA SER A 32 12.99 12.32 -14.19
C SER A 32 13.67 11.22 -13.36
N TYR A 33 13.86 10.01 -13.91
CA TYR A 33 14.37 8.86 -13.17
C TYR A 33 15.78 8.43 -13.57
N TRP A 34 16.57 8.09 -12.56
CA TRP A 34 17.93 7.58 -12.66
C TRP A 34 18.09 6.37 -11.76
N LEU A 35 18.98 5.46 -12.14
CA LEU A 35 19.53 4.44 -11.25
C LEU A 35 20.64 5.08 -10.42
N ALA A 36 20.63 4.83 -9.12
CA ALA A 36 21.65 5.26 -8.18
C ALA A 36 22.20 4.08 -7.40
N ARG A 37 23.39 4.24 -6.83
CA ARG A 37 24.06 3.25 -5.98
C ARG A 37 24.56 3.87 -4.70
N ASN A 38 24.39 3.16 -3.59
CA ASN A 38 25.06 3.47 -2.33
C ASN A 38 26.51 2.97 -2.39
N LYS A 39 27.47 3.88 -2.19
CA LYS A 39 28.90 3.57 -2.30
C LYS A 39 29.41 2.66 -1.18
N THR A 40 28.70 2.59 -0.05
CA THR A 40 29.13 1.80 1.12
C THR A 40 28.79 0.32 0.99
N ASP A 41 27.58 -0.01 0.52
CA ASP A 41 27.07 -1.39 0.46
C ASP A 41 26.78 -1.88 -0.96
N GLY A 42 26.94 -1.01 -1.97
CA GLY A 42 26.68 -1.32 -3.37
C GLY A 42 25.20 -1.44 -3.74
N ARG A 43 24.27 -1.23 -2.81
CA ARG A 43 22.82 -1.36 -3.08
C ARG A 43 22.33 -0.32 -4.07
N GLN A 44 21.41 -0.74 -4.93
CA GLN A 44 20.83 0.09 -5.98
C GLN A 44 19.51 0.71 -5.55
N TYR A 45 19.26 1.92 -6.05
CA TYR A 45 18.11 2.75 -5.73
C TYR A 45 17.60 3.45 -7.00
N ILE A 46 16.33 3.84 -6.99
CA ILE A 46 15.77 4.76 -7.99
C ILE A 46 15.90 6.18 -7.46
N ALA A 47 16.68 7.00 -8.16
CA ALA A 47 16.78 8.44 -7.96
C ALA A 47 15.75 9.15 -8.83
N LYS A 48 14.82 9.87 -8.22
CA LYS A 48 13.86 10.74 -8.91
C LYS A 48 14.28 12.20 -8.77
N LYS A 49 14.54 12.86 -9.89
CA LYS A 49 14.84 14.29 -9.96
C LYS A 49 13.63 15.11 -9.51
N MET A 50 13.86 16.07 -8.64
CA MET A 50 12.87 17.03 -8.16
C MET A 50 12.80 18.21 -9.13
N VAL A 51 11.96 18.09 -10.15
CA VAL A 51 11.77 19.13 -11.18
C VAL A 51 11.23 20.43 -10.57
N ASP A 52 10.38 20.32 -9.53
CA ASP A 52 9.83 21.49 -8.83
C ASP A 52 10.94 22.38 -8.21
N PHE A 53 12.05 21.78 -7.77
CA PHE A 53 13.21 22.54 -7.26
C PHE A 53 14.01 23.17 -8.40
N SER A 54 14.08 22.51 -9.57
CA SER A 54 14.73 23.07 -10.75
C SER A 54 14.00 24.34 -11.22
N ASP A 55 12.68 24.28 -11.38
CA ASP A 55 11.86 25.44 -11.77
C ASP A 55 11.95 26.60 -10.74
N TYR A 56 12.05 26.25 -9.46
CA TYR A 56 12.27 27.24 -8.39
C TYR A 56 13.64 27.90 -8.51
N HIS A 57 14.73 27.13 -8.64
CA HIS A 57 16.08 27.67 -8.74
C HIS A 57 16.31 28.47 -10.02
N ASP A 58 15.79 28.00 -11.17
CA ASP A 58 15.89 28.69 -12.45
C ASP A 58 15.18 30.05 -12.38
N SER A 59 13.99 30.10 -11.78
CA SER A 59 13.27 31.36 -11.58
C SER A 59 13.96 32.31 -10.58
N ARG A 60 14.71 31.77 -9.62
CA ARG A 60 15.50 32.56 -8.67
C ARG A 60 16.71 33.20 -9.35
N LEU A 61 17.36 32.51 -10.29
CA LEU A 61 18.49 33.02 -11.09
C LEU A 61 18.04 34.14 -12.04
N GLU A 62 16.90 33.99 -12.69
CA GLU A 62 16.34 35.02 -13.59
C GLU A 62 15.86 36.29 -12.84
N GLN A 63 15.47 36.18 -11.56
CA GLN A 63 14.77 37.24 -10.81
C GLN A 63 15.60 37.91 -9.71
N THR A 64 16.91 37.66 -9.64
CA THR A 64 17.88 38.26 -8.70
C THR A 64 18.00 39.80 -8.76
N LEU A 65 17.16 40.49 -9.55
CA LEU A 65 17.12 41.95 -9.73
C LEU A 65 15.93 42.66 -9.02
N ALA A 66 15.04 41.96 -8.32
CA ALA A 66 13.85 42.55 -7.68
C ALA A 66 13.84 42.50 -6.14
N TYR A 67 13.54 43.63 -5.49
CA TYR A 67 13.73 43.87 -4.03
C TYR A 67 12.65 43.23 -3.11
N ASP A 68 11.58 42.63 -3.63
CA ASP A 68 10.51 41.99 -2.83
C ASP A 68 10.04 40.66 -3.47
N TRP A 69 10.85 39.61 -3.30
CA TRP A 69 10.71 38.29 -3.91
C TRP A 69 9.44 37.52 -3.49
N SER A 70 8.88 37.82 -2.31
CA SER A 70 7.73 37.09 -1.74
C SER A 70 6.41 37.32 -2.49
N LYS A 71 6.30 38.45 -3.22
CA LYS A 71 5.08 38.86 -3.92
C LYS A 71 4.95 38.34 -5.36
N TYR A 72 6.04 37.88 -5.97
CA TYR A 72 6.08 37.50 -7.39
C TYR A 72 6.17 35.98 -7.63
N MET A 73 6.29 35.17 -6.57
CA MET A 73 6.30 33.72 -6.71
C MET A 73 4.92 33.17 -7.09
N THR A 74 4.91 32.35 -8.14
CA THR A 74 3.76 31.50 -8.46
C THR A 74 3.44 30.57 -7.29
N LYS A 75 2.21 30.06 -7.24
CA LYS A 75 1.79 29.10 -6.20
C LYS A 75 2.66 27.82 -6.23
N ALA A 76 3.06 27.38 -7.42
CA ALA A 76 3.93 26.22 -7.62
C ALA A 76 5.33 26.45 -7.03
N GLN A 77 5.95 27.60 -7.30
CA GLN A 77 7.25 27.98 -6.75
C GLN A 77 7.23 28.07 -5.22
N ARG A 78 6.13 28.57 -4.62
CA ARG A 78 5.97 28.58 -3.15
C ARG A 78 5.89 27.18 -2.56
N TYR A 79 5.23 26.23 -3.24
CA TYR A 79 5.20 24.84 -2.79
C TYR A 79 6.56 24.16 -2.94
N ALA A 80 7.26 24.41 -4.04
CA ALA A 80 8.62 23.91 -4.25
C ALA A 80 9.56 24.42 -3.15
N LYS A 81 9.58 25.73 -2.89
CA LYS A 81 10.36 26.34 -1.80
C LYS A 81 10.02 25.73 -0.44
N GLY A 82 8.73 25.64 -0.11
CA GLY A 82 8.32 25.05 1.16
C GLY A 82 8.75 23.58 1.29
N LEU A 83 8.70 22.80 0.21
CA LEU A 83 9.18 21.43 0.19
C LEU A 83 10.71 21.35 0.34
N GLU A 84 11.46 22.26 -0.30
CA GLU A 84 12.92 22.37 -0.15
C GLU A 84 13.30 22.68 1.30
N GLU A 85 12.68 23.70 1.90
CA GLU A 85 12.87 24.08 3.31
C GLU A 85 12.55 22.91 4.25
N LEU A 86 11.45 22.18 4.00
CA LEU A 86 11.09 21.00 4.80
C LEU A 86 12.12 19.88 4.68
N VAL A 87 12.61 19.59 3.48
CA VAL A 87 13.54 18.49 3.21
C VAL A 87 14.93 18.77 3.76
N TYR A 88 15.45 20.00 3.54
CA TYR A 88 16.84 20.36 3.82
C TYR A 88 17.01 21.18 5.10
N GLU A 89 16.24 22.24 5.30
CA GLU A 89 16.40 23.14 6.45
C GLU A 89 15.82 22.51 7.73
N HIS A 90 14.60 21.97 7.63
CA HIS A 90 13.91 21.32 8.76
C HIS A 90 14.22 19.83 8.90
N LYS A 91 15.00 19.25 7.98
CA LYS A 91 15.40 17.83 8.00
C LYS A 91 14.21 16.86 8.14
N MET A 92 13.03 17.23 7.62
CA MET A 92 11.84 16.38 7.66
C MET A 92 12.01 15.13 6.80
N SER A 93 12.97 15.10 5.89
CA SER A 93 13.41 13.91 5.15
C SER A 93 13.66 12.70 6.06
N ARG A 94 14.21 12.91 7.26
CA ARG A 94 14.44 11.84 8.24
C ARG A 94 13.13 11.31 8.84
N HIS A 95 12.16 12.18 9.09
CA HIS A 95 10.84 11.80 9.62
C HIS A 95 10.00 11.07 8.57
N VAL A 96 10.01 11.57 7.33
CA VAL A 96 9.39 10.88 6.19
C VAL A 96 10.04 9.53 5.94
N SER A 97 11.38 9.45 6.03
CA SER A 97 12.11 8.18 5.93
C SER A 97 11.66 7.20 7.01
N PHE A 98 11.47 7.64 8.25
CA PHE A 98 10.98 6.79 9.33
C PHE A 98 9.59 6.20 9.03
N VAL A 99 8.63 7.04 8.62
CA VAL A 99 7.27 6.60 8.27
C VAL A 99 7.28 5.67 7.05
N MET A 100 8.17 5.92 6.09
CA MET A 100 8.28 5.13 4.86
C MET A 100 9.18 3.90 5.00
N ASN A 101 9.86 3.72 6.13
CA ASN A 101 10.78 2.62 6.38
C ASN A 101 10.03 1.39 6.88
N HIS A 102 9.53 0.62 5.93
CA HIS A 102 8.84 -0.64 6.19
C HIS A 102 9.19 -1.64 5.08
N GLU A 103 9.40 -2.91 5.44
CA GLU A 103 9.84 -3.96 4.51
C GLU A 103 8.94 -4.08 3.27
N ASN A 104 7.63 -3.99 3.49
CA ASN A 104 6.61 -4.05 2.43
C ASN A 104 6.16 -2.68 1.90
N LEU A 105 6.92 -1.60 2.15
CA LEU A 105 6.74 -0.31 1.47
C LEU A 105 7.94 -0.04 0.56
N VAL A 106 7.69 0.68 -0.54
CA VAL A 106 8.78 1.30 -1.31
C VAL A 106 9.41 2.36 -0.43
N SER A 107 10.55 2.03 0.16
CA SER A 107 11.16 2.83 1.21
C SER A 107 11.87 4.04 0.63
N PHE A 108 11.82 5.14 1.38
CA PHE A 108 12.58 6.35 1.09
C PHE A 108 13.98 6.23 1.71
N ALA A 109 14.98 6.02 0.86
CA ALA A 109 16.36 5.76 1.26
C ALA A 109 17.16 7.03 1.58
N GLY A 110 16.75 8.19 1.06
CA GLY A 110 17.38 9.48 1.32
C GLY A 110 17.32 10.42 0.13
N SER A 111 18.17 11.45 0.14
CA SER A 111 18.31 12.40 -0.96
C SER A 111 19.74 12.50 -1.44
N LEU A 112 19.90 12.95 -2.69
CA LEU A 112 21.18 13.16 -3.34
C LEU A 112 21.15 14.53 -4.03
N ARG A 113 22.14 15.36 -3.72
CA ARG A 113 22.38 16.64 -4.40
C ARG A 113 23.61 16.50 -5.30
N HIS A 114 23.46 16.81 -6.59
CA HIS A 114 24.51 16.62 -7.59
C HIS A 114 24.66 17.88 -8.44
N LYS A 115 25.88 18.23 -8.89
CA LYS A 115 26.06 19.30 -9.88
C LYS A 115 25.55 18.83 -11.25
N PRO A 116 25.00 19.70 -12.11
CA PRO A 116 24.57 19.29 -13.45
C PRO A 116 25.66 18.53 -14.21
N HIS A 117 25.29 17.51 -15.00
CA HIS A 117 26.26 16.68 -15.73
C HIS A 117 27.01 17.43 -16.85
N ASN A 118 26.44 18.51 -17.37
CA ASN A 118 27.08 19.44 -18.30
C ASN A 118 27.13 20.84 -17.68
N PRO A 119 28.08 21.10 -16.76
CA PRO A 119 28.30 22.46 -16.30
C PRO A 119 28.81 23.29 -17.48
N GLU A 120 28.21 24.45 -17.76
CA GLU A 120 28.84 25.38 -18.69
C GLU A 120 30.20 25.81 -18.12
N PRO A 121 31.27 25.92 -18.94
CA PRO A 121 32.65 25.97 -18.43
C PRO A 121 33.03 27.16 -17.53
N PHE A 122 32.10 28.08 -17.26
CA PHE A 122 32.33 29.30 -16.50
C PHE A 122 31.17 29.71 -15.59
N ASP A 123 30.27 28.78 -15.24
CA ASP A 123 29.08 29.08 -14.44
C ASP A 123 29.15 28.39 -13.06
N ASP A 124 29.83 29.05 -12.10
CA ASP A 124 29.85 28.66 -10.68
C ASP A 124 28.47 28.85 -10.00
N THR A 125 27.47 29.37 -10.72
CA THR A 125 26.11 29.65 -10.25
C THR A 125 25.06 28.63 -10.67
N GLN A 126 25.42 27.55 -11.38
CA GLN A 126 24.43 26.56 -11.81
C GLN A 126 23.76 25.84 -10.62
N ALA A 127 22.43 25.80 -10.68
CA ALA A 127 21.59 25.14 -9.69
C ALA A 127 21.99 23.66 -9.53
N THR A 128 22.16 23.21 -8.28
CA THR A 128 22.35 21.80 -7.99
C THR A 128 21.09 21.02 -8.33
N GLU A 129 21.24 19.86 -8.96
CA GLU A 129 20.15 18.92 -9.19
C GLU A 129 19.90 18.10 -7.93
N ASP A 130 18.65 18.06 -7.50
CA ASP A 130 18.21 17.36 -6.31
C ASP A 130 17.39 16.12 -6.66
N TYR A 131 17.73 15.01 -6.01
CA TYR A 131 17.16 13.69 -6.22
C TYR A 131 16.64 13.09 -4.93
N LEU A 132 15.47 12.45 -4.99
CA LEU A 132 14.94 11.59 -3.93
C LEU A 132 15.22 10.13 -4.29
N LEU A 133 15.77 9.37 -3.35
CA LEU A 133 16.19 7.99 -3.51
C LEU A 133 15.15 7.04 -2.92
N TRP A 134 14.75 6.06 -3.72
CA TRP A 134 13.73 5.06 -3.39
C TRP A 134 14.25 3.66 -3.64
N ASP A 135 13.67 2.66 -2.99
CA ASP A 135 13.98 1.26 -3.27
C ASP A 135 13.87 0.93 -4.77
N PHE A 136 14.83 0.16 -5.26
CA PHE A 136 14.79 -0.34 -6.62
C PHE A 136 13.99 -1.65 -6.69
N CYS A 137 12.73 -1.54 -7.11
CA CYS A 137 11.85 -2.70 -7.38
C CYS A 137 12.09 -3.24 -8.80
N ASN A 138 13.17 -3.99 -8.95
CA ASN A 138 13.70 -4.44 -10.25
C ASN A 138 12.90 -5.56 -10.92
N ALA A 139 11.97 -6.23 -10.24
CA ALA A 139 11.09 -7.24 -10.84
C ALA A 139 9.78 -6.65 -11.40
N GLY A 140 9.58 -5.34 -11.30
CA GLY A 140 8.43 -4.63 -11.88
C GLY A 140 7.17 -4.72 -11.04
N SER A 141 6.02 -4.40 -11.65
CA SER A 141 4.72 -4.36 -10.96
C SER A 141 3.89 -5.61 -11.18
N LEU A 142 2.97 -5.89 -10.25
CA LEU A 142 1.98 -6.96 -10.39
C LEU A 142 1.14 -6.82 -11.67
N GLU A 143 0.89 -5.60 -12.13
CA GLU A 143 0.17 -5.36 -13.38
C GLU A 143 0.83 -6.03 -14.59
N LEU A 144 2.17 -6.08 -14.64
CA LEU A 144 2.89 -6.74 -15.72
C LEU A 144 2.55 -8.24 -15.78
N LEU A 145 2.45 -8.91 -14.62
CA LEU A 145 2.06 -10.31 -14.54
C LEU A 145 0.61 -10.53 -15.00
N LEU A 146 -0.30 -9.65 -14.57
CA LEU A 146 -1.72 -9.72 -14.91
C LEU A 146 -1.99 -9.45 -16.41
N VAL A 147 -1.23 -8.56 -17.04
CA VAL A 147 -1.32 -8.29 -18.48
C VAL A 147 -0.68 -9.42 -19.30
N ASN A 148 0.50 -9.91 -18.89
CA ASN A 148 1.24 -10.94 -19.62
C ASN A 148 0.52 -12.30 -19.66
N LYS A 149 -0.18 -12.68 -18.57
CA LYS A 149 -1.03 -13.89 -18.55
C LYS A 149 -2.31 -13.75 -19.41
N GLY A 150 -2.61 -12.54 -19.89
CA GLY A 150 -3.80 -12.21 -20.66
C GLY A 150 -5.04 -12.01 -19.77
N GLN A 151 -6.03 -11.27 -20.30
CA GLN A 151 -7.29 -11.00 -19.60
C GLN A 151 -8.31 -12.15 -19.71
N LYS A 152 -7.90 -13.31 -20.25
CA LYS A 152 -8.81 -14.45 -20.39
C LYS A 152 -8.92 -15.14 -19.04
N PRO A 153 -10.13 -15.27 -18.47
CA PRO A 153 -10.32 -16.01 -17.22
C PRO A 153 -9.81 -17.44 -17.40
N PRO A 154 -9.21 -18.04 -16.36
CA PRO A 154 -8.77 -19.43 -16.44
C PRO A 154 -9.99 -20.33 -16.64
N LEU A 155 -9.74 -21.54 -17.14
CA LEU A 155 -10.79 -22.57 -17.18
C LEU A 155 -11.32 -22.80 -15.75
N ILE A 156 -12.62 -23.07 -15.64
CA ILE A 156 -13.25 -23.45 -14.38
C ILE A 156 -12.52 -24.65 -13.77
N GLY A 157 -12.25 -24.61 -12.47
CA GLY A 157 -11.45 -25.60 -11.76
C GLY A 157 -9.93 -25.45 -11.99
N LYS A 158 -9.45 -24.31 -12.50
CA LYS A 158 -8.02 -23.99 -12.59
C LYS A 158 -7.70 -22.64 -11.95
N PHE A 159 -6.47 -22.52 -11.48
CA PHE A 159 -5.86 -21.28 -11.03
C PHE A 159 -5.56 -20.32 -12.19
N PHE A 160 -5.63 -19.01 -11.95
CA PHE A 160 -5.10 -18.00 -12.87
C PHE A 160 -3.62 -17.72 -12.58
N LEU A 161 -3.37 -17.19 -11.38
CA LEU A 161 -2.05 -17.11 -10.75
C LEU A 161 -1.94 -18.16 -9.64
N GLU A 162 -0.72 -18.57 -9.32
CA GLU A 162 -0.43 -19.51 -8.22
C GLU A 162 -0.96 -18.99 -6.88
N GLU A 163 -1.44 -19.89 -6.03
CA GLU A 163 -2.00 -19.53 -4.73
C GLU A 163 -0.93 -18.97 -3.80
N SER A 164 0.29 -19.52 -3.84
CA SER A 164 1.46 -18.96 -3.15
C SER A 164 1.71 -17.48 -3.46
N LEU A 165 1.60 -17.05 -4.73
CA LEU A 165 1.76 -15.66 -5.13
C LEU A 165 0.62 -14.78 -4.58
N CYS A 166 -0.62 -15.29 -4.58
CA CYS A 166 -1.75 -14.60 -3.97
C CYS A 166 -1.52 -14.37 -2.46
N TRP A 167 -1.04 -15.39 -1.74
CA TRP A 167 -0.67 -15.26 -0.33
C TRP A 167 0.46 -14.25 -0.12
N HIS A 168 1.52 -14.33 -0.91
CA HIS A 168 2.67 -13.44 -0.82
C HIS A 168 2.27 -11.96 -0.96
N VAL A 169 1.39 -11.64 -1.93
CA VAL A 169 0.85 -10.28 -2.09
C VAL A 169 -0.08 -9.90 -0.93
N LEU A 170 -0.99 -10.80 -0.53
CA LEU A 170 -1.95 -10.54 0.54
C LEU A 170 -1.26 -10.22 1.87
N THR A 171 -0.34 -11.06 2.33
CA THR A 171 0.36 -10.87 3.61
C THR A 171 1.26 -9.64 3.58
N SER A 172 2.03 -9.46 2.52
CA SER A 172 2.93 -8.30 2.36
C SER A 172 2.19 -6.97 2.36
N VAL A 173 1.13 -6.84 1.56
CA VAL A 173 0.37 -5.59 1.48
C VAL A 173 -0.41 -5.36 2.77
N MET A 174 -0.95 -6.41 3.41
CA MET A 174 -1.63 -6.24 4.71
C MET A 174 -0.68 -5.79 5.82
N ARG A 175 0.57 -6.28 5.88
CA ARG A 175 1.59 -5.78 6.81
C ARG A 175 1.84 -4.29 6.60
N ALA A 176 2.00 -3.86 5.33
CA ALA A 176 2.12 -2.45 4.98
C ALA A 176 0.88 -1.61 5.39
N LEU A 177 -0.33 -2.13 5.20
CA LEU A 177 -1.55 -1.42 5.60
C LEU A 177 -1.70 -1.37 7.13
N THR A 178 -1.33 -2.41 7.86
CA THR A 178 -1.30 -2.39 9.33
C THR A 178 -0.31 -1.34 9.86
N TRP A 179 0.84 -1.19 9.20
CA TRP A 179 1.77 -0.10 9.48
C TRP A 179 1.14 1.27 9.21
N LEU A 180 0.63 1.50 7.99
CA LEU A 180 0.08 2.81 7.59
C LEU A 180 -1.16 3.20 8.41
N HIS A 181 -2.08 2.27 8.65
CA HIS A 181 -3.35 2.55 9.30
C HIS A 181 -3.23 2.59 10.82
N ASP A 182 -2.45 1.70 11.42
CA ASP A 182 -2.47 1.47 12.87
C ASP A 182 -1.11 1.73 13.55
N GLY A 183 -0.01 1.88 12.80
CA GLY A 183 1.34 2.09 13.37
C GLY A 183 1.94 0.84 14.00
N TYR A 184 1.44 -0.34 13.63
CA TYR A 184 1.97 -1.62 14.09
C TYR A 184 2.90 -2.21 13.05
N ARG A 185 4.07 -2.63 13.51
CA ARG A 185 5.06 -3.35 12.71
C ARG A 185 5.17 -4.78 13.21
N ARG A 186 5.33 -5.72 12.29
CA ARG A 186 5.55 -7.11 12.66
C ARG A 186 6.99 -7.29 13.13
N ASN A 187 7.17 -7.87 14.31
CA ASN A 187 8.46 -8.29 14.82
C ASN A 187 8.48 -9.82 14.88
N VAL A 188 9.52 -10.42 14.31
CA VAL A 188 9.70 -11.87 14.28
C VAL A 188 10.80 -12.23 15.26
N ASP A 189 10.49 -13.12 16.21
CA ASP A 189 11.49 -13.67 17.10
C ASP A 189 12.21 -14.84 16.39
N PHE A 190 13.39 -14.54 15.83
CA PHE A 190 14.20 -15.55 15.15
C PHE A 190 14.74 -16.63 16.08
N ASP A 191 14.79 -16.37 17.39
CA ASP A 191 15.24 -17.32 18.42
C ASP A 191 14.13 -18.23 18.91
N SER A 192 12.87 -17.92 18.62
CA SER A 192 11.76 -18.83 18.92
C SER A 192 11.91 -20.15 18.17
N LYS A 193 11.61 -21.24 18.90
CA LYS A 193 11.48 -22.60 18.35
C LYS A 193 10.40 -22.68 17.28
N ASN A 194 9.40 -21.79 17.33
CA ASN A 194 8.43 -21.62 16.26
C ASN A 194 8.87 -20.42 15.40
N PRO A 195 9.35 -20.64 14.16
CA PRO A 195 9.79 -19.58 13.24
C PRO A 195 8.76 -18.50 12.92
N ARG A 196 7.52 -18.72 13.34
CA ARG A 196 6.36 -17.89 13.01
C ARG A 196 5.71 -17.30 14.25
N ASP A 197 6.35 -17.41 15.41
CA ASP A 197 6.01 -16.55 16.53
C ASP A 197 6.41 -15.13 16.16
N TYR A 198 5.39 -14.32 15.94
CA TYR A 198 5.55 -12.91 15.68
C TYR A 198 4.67 -12.13 16.64
N GLU A 199 5.09 -10.91 16.91
CA GLU A 199 4.31 -9.95 17.66
C GLU A 199 4.09 -8.70 16.81
N TRP A 200 2.91 -8.10 16.96
CA TRP A 200 2.66 -6.77 16.41
C TRP A 200 3.17 -5.74 17.42
N ILE A 201 4.30 -5.10 17.11
CA ILE A 201 4.85 -4.04 17.95
C ILE A 201 4.27 -2.71 17.54
N CYS A 202 3.68 -2.03 18.52
CA CYS A 202 3.30 -0.63 18.42
C CYS A 202 4.55 0.24 18.36
N SER A 203 4.76 0.98 17.27
CA SER A 203 5.97 1.81 17.12
C SER A 203 5.84 3.22 17.70
N ASP A 204 4.63 3.77 17.74
CA ASP A 204 4.35 5.12 18.27
C ASP A 204 2.91 5.16 18.78
N LEU A 205 2.67 5.63 20.01
CA LEU A 205 1.32 5.75 20.60
C LEU A 205 0.47 6.85 19.94
N ASP A 206 1.11 7.85 19.34
CA ASP A 206 0.47 8.98 18.67
C ASP A 206 0.39 8.80 17.15
N TRP A 207 0.61 7.58 16.64
CA TRP A 207 0.52 7.26 15.21
C TRP A 207 -0.76 7.82 14.60
N VAL A 208 -0.58 8.59 13.53
CA VAL A 208 -1.66 9.18 12.75
C VAL A 208 -1.88 8.30 11.52
N PRO A 209 -3.08 7.74 11.32
CA PRO A 209 -3.36 6.86 10.18
C PRO A 209 -3.10 7.54 8.84
N ILE A 210 -2.57 6.74 7.90
CA ILE A 210 -2.26 7.16 6.54
C ILE A 210 -3.05 6.27 5.57
N LEU A 211 -4.01 6.84 4.85
CA LEU A 211 -4.81 6.12 3.85
C LEU A 211 -4.09 6.14 2.50
N HIS A 212 -3.92 4.99 1.85
CA HIS A 212 -3.12 4.87 0.62
C HIS A 212 -3.85 5.40 -0.61
N ARG A 213 -5.16 5.11 -0.76
CA ARG A 213 -6.06 5.69 -1.78
C ARG A 213 -5.75 5.33 -3.24
N LYS A 214 -4.84 4.38 -3.48
CA LYS A 214 -4.38 3.99 -4.82
C LYS A 214 -3.86 2.56 -4.93
N ILE A 215 -4.33 1.66 -4.07
CA ILE A 215 -3.90 0.25 -4.11
C ILE A 215 -4.41 -0.38 -5.41
N ALA A 216 -3.47 -0.80 -6.27
CA ALA A 216 -3.74 -1.44 -7.56
C ALA A 216 -2.56 -2.34 -7.98
N GLY A 217 -2.75 -3.15 -9.01
CA GLY A 217 -1.66 -3.96 -9.57
C GLY A 217 -0.44 -3.15 -10.03
N THR A 218 -0.64 -1.88 -10.40
CA THR A 218 0.44 -0.97 -10.80
C THR A 218 1.23 -0.38 -9.64
N THR A 219 0.71 -0.43 -8.41
CA THR A 219 1.35 0.12 -7.20
C THR A 219 1.92 -0.97 -6.29
N ILE A 220 1.67 -2.24 -6.60
CA ILE A 220 2.28 -3.39 -5.93
C ILE A 220 3.48 -3.82 -6.77
N LEU A 221 4.66 -3.70 -6.20
CA LEU A 221 5.95 -3.83 -6.86
C LEU A 221 6.76 -4.97 -6.25
N PHE A 222 7.59 -5.60 -7.07
CA PHE A 222 8.42 -6.72 -6.65
C PHE A 222 9.90 -6.41 -6.80
N GLN A 223 10.69 -7.02 -5.93
CA GLN A 223 12.12 -7.22 -6.14
C GLN A 223 12.36 -8.66 -6.62
N HIS A 224 13.41 -8.87 -7.41
CA HIS A 224 13.86 -10.22 -7.71
C HIS A 224 14.29 -10.94 -6.42
N PRO A 225 14.08 -12.26 -6.30
CA PRO A 225 14.65 -13.04 -5.22
C PRO A 225 16.17 -12.84 -5.14
N GLU A 226 16.68 -12.59 -3.94
CA GLU A 226 18.11 -12.46 -3.65
C GLU A 226 18.68 -13.68 -2.91
N GLY A 227 17.81 -14.54 -2.36
CA GLY A 227 18.17 -15.74 -1.62
C GLY A 227 17.35 -16.97 -2.04
N ALA A 228 16.92 -17.75 -1.05
CA ALA A 228 16.15 -18.97 -1.25
C ALA A 228 14.63 -18.73 -1.34
N GLU A 229 14.17 -17.49 -1.14
CA GLU A 229 12.75 -17.15 -1.21
C GLU A 229 12.15 -17.40 -2.60
N THR A 230 10.91 -17.90 -2.62
CA THR A 230 10.21 -18.22 -3.87
C THR A 230 9.93 -16.97 -4.69
N TYR A 231 9.52 -15.90 -4.02
CA TYR A 231 9.34 -14.56 -4.59
C TYR A 231 10.16 -13.58 -3.75
N GLY A 232 10.80 -12.61 -4.40
CA GLY A 232 11.48 -11.52 -3.70
C GLY A 232 10.48 -10.58 -3.03
N GLN A 233 10.98 -9.49 -2.43
CA GLN A 233 10.14 -8.57 -1.64
C GLN A 233 8.94 -8.02 -2.44
N CYS A 234 7.74 -8.11 -1.86
CA CYS A 234 6.55 -7.43 -2.32
C CYS A 234 6.34 -6.13 -1.55
N LYS A 235 6.30 -5.01 -2.28
CA LYS A 235 6.27 -3.65 -1.74
C LYS A 235 5.10 -2.85 -2.31
N LEU A 236 4.41 -2.14 -1.44
CA LEU A 236 3.40 -1.16 -1.81
C LEU A 236 4.07 0.21 -2.03
N GLY A 237 3.85 0.79 -3.22
CA GLY A 237 4.45 2.05 -3.65
C GLY A 237 3.44 3.07 -4.18
N ASP A 238 3.96 4.14 -4.76
CA ASP A 238 3.18 5.28 -5.28
C ASP A 238 2.33 6.01 -4.22
N MET A 239 3.02 6.62 -3.26
CA MET A 239 2.42 7.38 -2.16
C MET A 239 1.91 8.79 -2.55
N ARG A 240 1.67 9.07 -3.83
CA ARG A 240 1.26 10.42 -4.26
C ARG A 240 -0.15 10.82 -3.85
N ASP A 241 -1.04 9.84 -3.72
CA ASP A 241 -2.46 10.06 -3.45
C ASP A 241 -2.82 9.88 -1.96
N VAL A 242 -1.83 9.63 -1.10
CA VAL A 242 -2.07 9.30 0.30
C VAL A 242 -2.72 10.46 1.05
N SER A 243 -3.47 10.14 2.11
CA SER A 243 -4.04 11.13 3.02
C SER A 243 -3.64 10.79 4.45
N VAL A 244 -3.01 11.75 5.12
CA VAL A 244 -2.76 11.69 6.56
C VAL A 244 -4.02 12.16 7.27
N CYS A 245 -4.53 11.36 8.21
CA CYS A 245 -5.71 11.72 8.99
C CYS A 245 -5.39 12.77 10.06
N SER A 246 -6.40 13.36 10.69
CA SER A 246 -6.21 14.46 11.65
C SER A 246 -6.25 14.04 13.12
N HIS A 247 -6.42 12.75 13.40
CA HIS A 247 -6.53 12.21 14.75
C HIS A 247 -5.70 10.93 14.85
N PRO A 248 -5.12 10.61 16.02
CA PRO A 248 -4.40 9.36 16.25
C PRO A 248 -5.28 8.14 15.97
N ALA A 249 -4.63 7.04 15.61
CA ALA A 249 -5.29 5.76 15.38
C ALA A 249 -6.02 5.30 16.64
N ASP A 250 -7.24 4.79 16.48
CA ASP A 250 -8.04 4.24 17.55
C ASP A 250 -7.56 2.82 17.92
N ARG A 251 -7.17 2.58 19.18
CA ARG A 251 -6.42 1.37 19.63
C ARG A 251 -7.05 0.66 20.84
N PHE A 252 -8.37 0.56 20.89
CA PHE A 252 -9.14 0.07 22.05
C PHE A 252 -8.91 -1.40 22.54
N GLU A 253 -7.80 -2.07 22.24
CA GLU A 253 -7.50 -3.44 22.74
C GLU A 253 -6.01 -3.50 23.12
N ASP A 254 -5.52 -3.56 24.38
CA ASP A 254 -6.01 -4.01 25.68
C ASP A 254 -5.74 -2.96 26.79
N PRO A 255 -6.44 -2.98 27.96
CA PRO A 255 -6.13 -2.16 29.13
C PRO A 255 -4.88 -2.67 29.87
N VAL A 256 -3.75 -2.85 29.16
CA VAL A 256 -2.49 -3.27 29.79
C VAL A 256 -1.82 -2.11 30.52
N SER A 257 -2.11 -0.86 30.14
CA SER A 257 -1.69 0.32 30.91
C SER A 257 -2.92 1.01 31.50
N ASN A 258 -2.80 1.46 32.76
CA ASN A 258 -3.74 2.37 33.42
C ASN A 258 -3.80 3.77 32.76
N GLU A 259 -3.30 3.90 31.53
CA GLU A 259 -3.28 5.16 30.80
C GLU A 259 -4.61 5.32 30.08
N LYS A 260 -5.43 6.21 30.63
CA LYS A 260 -6.66 6.62 29.97
C LYS A 260 -6.28 7.30 28.64
N PRO A 261 -6.79 6.84 27.48
CA PRO A 261 -6.56 7.52 26.22
C PRO A 261 -7.04 8.97 26.30
N MET A 262 -6.43 9.85 25.50
CA MET A 262 -6.88 11.25 25.41
C MET A 262 -8.39 11.26 25.10
N TYR A 263 -9.14 11.88 26.02
CA TYR A 263 -10.59 12.05 25.91
C TYR A 263 -10.94 12.59 24.51
N ASN A 264 -11.83 11.89 23.79
CA ASN A 264 -12.41 12.22 22.48
C ASN A 264 -11.76 11.65 21.20
N ALA A 265 -10.78 10.74 21.27
CA ALA A 265 -10.21 10.07 20.08
C ALA A 265 -11.09 8.95 19.47
N PHE A 266 -12.42 9.06 19.54
CA PHE A 266 -13.37 8.15 18.86
C PHE A 266 -13.47 8.45 17.34
N GLY A 267 -12.35 8.78 16.72
CA GLY A 267 -12.28 9.30 15.36
C GLY A 267 -12.34 8.17 14.34
N ALA A 268 -13.40 8.12 13.55
CA ALA A 268 -13.39 7.34 12.32
C ALA A 268 -12.21 7.79 11.44
N VAL A 269 -11.36 6.84 11.00
CA VAL A 269 -10.27 7.13 10.08
C VAL A 269 -10.87 7.43 8.71
N ILE A 270 -10.95 8.73 8.40
CA ILE A 270 -11.60 9.23 7.19
C ILE A 270 -10.72 10.24 6.46
N SER A 271 -10.87 10.25 5.14
CA SER A 271 -10.36 11.25 4.22
C SER A 271 -11.51 11.75 3.36
N PRO A 272 -11.42 12.96 2.81
CA PRO A 272 -12.31 13.38 1.74
C PRO A 272 -12.41 12.37 0.59
N PRO A 273 -13.54 12.33 -0.14
CA PRO A 273 -13.68 11.51 -1.34
C PRO A 273 -12.57 11.80 -2.34
N LYS A 274 -12.15 10.78 -3.10
CA LYS A 274 -11.23 10.98 -4.22
C LYS A 274 -11.96 11.79 -5.31
N PRO A 275 -11.35 12.83 -5.90
CA PRO A 275 -11.95 13.50 -7.05
C PRO A 275 -12.16 12.46 -8.16
N GLN A 276 -13.38 12.38 -8.69
CA GLN A 276 -13.81 11.34 -9.65
C GLN A 276 -13.05 11.43 -11.00
N LYS A 277 -12.38 12.55 -11.27
CA LYS A 277 -11.45 12.69 -12.39
C LYS A 277 -10.03 12.77 -11.83
N ALA A 278 -9.25 11.70 -12.04
CA ALA A 278 -7.80 11.79 -11.95
C ALA A 278 -7.35 12.67 -13.13
N VAL A 279 -7.28 13.98 -12.91
CA VAL A 279 -6.72 14.87 -13.91
C VAL A 279 -5.20 14.72 -13.85
N SER A 280 -4.58 14.39 -14.99
CA SER A 280 -3.13 14.32 -15.11
C SER A 280 -2.50 15.61 -14.58
N PRO A 281 -1.31 15.60 -13.94
CA PRO A 281 -0.68 16.80 -13.40
C PRO A 281 -0.66 18.03 -14.33
N PRO A 282 -0.43 17.92 -15.67
CA PRO A 282 -0.46 19.08 -16.55
C PRO A 282 -1.87 19.61 -16.89
N GLU A 283 -2.92 18.84 -16.64
CA GLU A 283 -4.31 19.19 -17.00
C GLU A 283 -5.15 19.65 -15.78
N ALA A 284 -4.65 19.43 -14.56
CA ALA A 284 -5.37 19.74 -13.33
C ALA A 284 -5.47 21.26 -13.16
N THR A 285 -6.70 21.80 -13.14
CA THR A 285 -6.89 23.22 -12.84
C THR A 285 -6.56 23.47 -11.36
N ASN A 286 -6.24 24.72 -11.00
CA ASN A 286 -5.93 25.08 -9.62
C ASN A 286 -7.04 24.74 -8.60
N LYS A 287 -8.30 24.55 -9.07
CA LYS A 287 -9.43 24.08 -8.25
C LYS A 287 -9.41 22.57 -7.99
N ASP A 288 -8.88 21.78 -8.91
CA ASP A 288 -8.81 20.31 -8.79
C ASP A 288 -7.71 19.85 -7.80
N ARG A 289 -6.79 20.76 -7.46
CA ARG A 289 -5.70 20.57 -6.49
C ARG A 289 -5.98 21.19 -5.11
N GLU A 290 -7.15 21.80 -4.90
CA GLU A 290 -7.50 22.33 -3.58
C GLU A 290 -7.67 21.18 -2.59
N GLN A 291 -6.93 21.25 -1.47
CA GLN A 291 -7.17 20.33 -0.37
C GLN A 291 -8.63 20.49 0.07
N PRO A 292 -9.37 19.38 0.25
CA PRO A 292 -10.78 19.45 0.58
C PRO A 292 -10.95 20.20 1.90
N SER A 293 -11.84 21.19 1.90
CA SER A 293 -12.03 22.03 3.08
C SER A 293 -12.69 21.23 4.22
N VAL A 294 -12.61 21.74 5.45
CA VAL A 294 -13.37 21.19 6.60
C VAL A 294 -14.88 21.12 6.29
N ARG A 295 -15.38 22.02 5.45
CA ARG A 295 -16.77 22.01 4.97
C ARG A 295 -17.05 20.81 4.07
N ASP A 296 -16.11 20.44 3.20
CA ASP A 296 -16.22 19.28 2.30
C ASP A 296 -16.11 17.96 3.07
N MET A 297 -15.26 17.91 4.11
CA MET A 297 -15.25 16.78 5.05
C MET A 297 -16.57 16.62 5.79
N ARG A 298 -17.16 17.73 6.30
CA ARG A 298 -18.47 17.68 6.99
C ARG A 298 -19.59 17.25 6.05
N LYS A 299 -19.58 17.72 4.79
CA LYS A 299 -20.48 17.26 3.75
C LYS A 299 -20.32 15.77 3.49
N GLY A 300 -19.09 15.29 3.32
CA GLY A 300 -18.84 13.87 3.09
C GLY A 300 -19.21 12.95 4.25
N ILE A 301 -19.03 13.41 5.50
CA ILE A 301 -19.51 12.69 6.70
C ILE A 301 -21.04 12.67 6.74
N LYS A 302 -21.68 13.81 6.44
CA LYS A 302 -23.14 13.92 6.40
C LYS A 302 -23.72 13.02 5.30
N ALA A 303 -23.14 13.07 4.11
CA ALA A 303 -23.46 12.20 2.99
C ALA A 303 -23.28 10.73 3.33
N TRP A 304 -22.20 10.37 4.03
CA TRP A 304 -21.99 8.99 4.51
C TRP A 304 -23.07 8.57 5.53
N LYS A 305 -23.42 9.42 6.50
CA LYS A 305 -24.50 9.15 7.48
C LYS A 305 -25.88 9.05 6.82
N GLU A 306 -26.10 9.81 5.75
CA GLU A 306 -27.37 9.88 5.01
C GLU A 306 -27.43 8.91 3.83
N GLY A 307 -26.37 8.14 3.58
CA GLY A 307 -26.27 7.20 2.45
C GLY A 307 -26.23 7.87 1.07
N ALA A 308 -25.87 9.15 0.99
CA ALA A 308 -25.78 9.89 -0.26
C ALA A 308 -24.58 9.42 -1.10
N LYS A 309 -24.81 9.25 -2.41
CA LYS A 309 -23.97 8.41 -3.29
C LYS A 309 -22.69 9.08 -3.81
N GLU A 310 -22.62 10.41 -3.86
CA GLU A 310 -21.57 11.13 -4.58
C GLU A 310 -20.47 11.74 -3.69
N GLU A 311 -20.70 11.90 -2.38
CA GLU A 311 -19.80 12.60 -1.45
C GLU A 311 -19.20 11.69 -0.36
N VAL A 312 -19.34 10.37 -0.46
CA VAL A 312 -18.93 9.45 0.62
C VAL A 312 -17.42 9.53 0.90
N ALA A 313 -17.07 9.79 2.16
CA ALA A 313 -15.68 9.81 2.63
C ALA A 313 -14.89 8.55 2.27
N TYR A 314 -13.58 8.69 2.10
CA TYR A 314 -12.64 7.59 1.99
C TYR A 314 -12.22 7.12 3.39
N THR A 315 -11.96 5.83 3.57
CA THR A 315 -11.80 5.14 4.85
C THR A 315 -10.83 3.97 4.70
N ILE A 316 -10.41 3.37 5.83
CA ILE A 316 -9.59 2.14 5.84
C ILE A 316 -10.24 1.01 5.03
N SER A 317 -11.57 0.85 5.13
CA SER A 317 -12.31 -0.18 4.39
C SER A 317 -12.14 -0.05 2.87
N ASP A 318 -11.87 1.15 2.36
CA ASP A 318 -11.69 1.37 0.92
C ASP A 318 -10.31 0.87 0.46
N ASP A 319 -9.26 1.00 1.30
CA ASP A 319 -7.95 0.41 1.05
C ASP A 319 -8.01 -1.13 1.13
N HIS A 320 -8.74 -1.69 2.11
CA HIS A 320 -8.98 -3.14 2.18
C HIS A 320 -9.75 -3.64 0.95
N TRP A 321 -10.81 -2.94 0.54
CA TRP A 321 -11.56 -3.28 -0.68
C TRP A 321 -10.65 -3.28 -1.91
N ALA A 322 -9.79 -2.28 -2.04
CA ALA A 322 -8.88 -2.15 -3.16
C ALA A 322 -7.89 -3.33 -3.22
N LEU A 323 -7.31 -3.74 -2.08
CA LEU A 323 -6.50 -4.95 -2.01
C LEU A 323 -7.30 -6.22 -2.35
N GLY A 324 -8.51 -6.36 -1.81
CA GLY A 324 -9.39 -7.49 -2.13
C GLY A 324 -9.72 -7.57 -3.61
N SER A 325 -9.91 -6.42 -4.28
CA SER A 325 -10.15 -6.33 -5.72
C SER A 325 -8.93 -6.74 -6.54
N VAL A 326 -7.71 -6.40 -6.09
CA VAL A 326 -6.47 -6.87 -6.71
C VAL A 326 -6.37 -8.40 -6.61
N LEU A 327 -6.57 -8.96 -5.42
CA LEU A 327 -6.50 -10.41 -5.19
C LEU A 327 -7.58 -11.16 -5.96
N PHE A 328 -8.80 -10.61 -6.02
CA PHE A 328 -9.87 -11.14 -6.86
C PHE A 328 -9.43 -11.24 -8.33
N ARG A 329 -8.75 -10.21 -8.86
CA ARG A 329 -8.21 -10.24 -10.22
C ARG A 329 -7.05 -11.22 -10.37
N MET A 330 -6.18 -11.36 -9.37
CA MET A 330 -5.12 -12.38 -9.35
C MET A 330 -5.69 -13.80 -9.38
N MET A 331 -6.86 -14.01 -8.79
CA MET A 331 -7.50 -15.33 -8.73
C MET A 331 -8.34 -15.65 -9.97
N THR A 332 -8.94 -14.64 -10.60
CA THR A 332 -10.00 -14.85 -11.62
C THR A 332 -9.68 -14.27 -12.99
N ALA A 333 -8.62 -13.46 -13.11
CA ALA A 333 -8.34 -12.56 -14.24
C ALA A 333 -9.41 -11.47 -14.50
N ARG A 334 -10.46 -11.38 -13.66
CA ARG A 334 -11.58 -10.45 -13.85
C ARG A 334 -11.41 -9.21 -12.99
N TYR A 335 -11.84 -8.07 -13.51
CA TYR A 335 -11.97 -6.86 -12.71
C TYR A 335 -13.25 -6.94 -11.87
N LEU A 336 -13.12 -6.59 -10.59
CA LEU A 336 -14.27 -6.45 -9.72
C LEU A 336 -14.97 -5.10 -10.02
N PRO A 337 -16.30 -5.08 -10.25
CA PRO A 337 -17.03 -3.82 -10.37
C PRO A 337 -16.89 -2.97 -9.11
N SER A 338 -17.00 -1.65 -9.26
CA SER A 338 -17.05 -0.73 -8.12
C SER A 338 -18.19 -1.11 -7.16
N TYR A 339 -17.88 -1.22 -5.87
CA TYR A 339 -18.85 -1.47 -4.81
C TYR A 339 -19.69 -0.25 -4.46
N ARG A 340 -19.18 0.96 -4.73
CA ARG A 340 -19.89 2.21 -4.44
C ARG A 340 -21.04 2.40 -5.43
N TYR A 341 -20.71 2.47 -6.71
CA TYR A 341 -21.67 2.62 -7.79
C TYR A 341 -21.03 2.29 -9.14
N CYS A 342 -21.87 1.86 -10.07
CA CYS A 342 -21.51 1.75 -11.47
C CYS A 342 -21.29 3.14 -12.08
N THR A 343 -20.13 3.37 -12.69
CA THR A 343 -19.83 4.61 -13.42
C THR A 343 -20.66 4.74 -14.71
N SER A 344 -21.19 3.63 -15.24
CA SER A 344 -21.95 3.63 -16.51
C SER A 344 -23.42 4.01 -16.37
N CYS A 345 -23.98 3.97 -15.16
CA CYS A 345 -25.42 4.14 -14.97
C CYS A 345 -25.79 4.75 -13.59
N ASP A 346 -24.82 5.45 -13.01
CA ASP A 346 -24.93 6.32 -11.84
C ASP A 346 -25.89 5.81 -10.74
N GLY A 347 -25.45 4.75 -10.05
CA GLY A 347 -26.11 4.31 -8.81
C GLY A 347 -26.58 2.86 -8.75
N CYS A 348 -26.39 2.05 -9.80
CA CYS A 348 -26.55 0.60 -9.72
C CYS A 348 -25.30 -0.05 -9.06
N ARG A 349 -25.50 -1.19 -8.39
CA ARG A 349 -24.40 -1.99 -7.81
C ARG A 349 -24.39 -3.37 -8.47
N HIS A 350 -23.25 -3.69 -9.08
CA HIS A 350 -23.06 -4.92 -9.86
C HIS A 350 -22.19 -5.95 -9.13
N VAL A 351 -22.01 -5.80 -7.83
CA VAL A 351 -21.26 -6.75 -7.01
C VAL A 351 -22.11 -7.23 -5.84
N SER A 352 -22.04 -8.52 -5.54
CA SER A 352 -22.66 -9.14 -4.36
C SER A 352 -21.69 -10.12 -3.70
N MET A 353 -21.96 -10.44 -2.43
CA MET A 353 -21.24 -11.44 -1.65
C MET A 353 -22.25 -12.12 -0.72
N CYS A 354 -22.01 -13.36 -0.31
CA CYS A 354 -22.81 -14.06 0.67
C CYS A 354 -22.80 -13.30 2.01
N LYS A 355 -23.98 -13.12 2.62
CA LYS A 355 -24.11 -12.45 3.93
C LYS A 355 -23.57 -13.26 5.11
N TYR A 356 -23.43 -14.58 4.95
CA TYR A 356 -22.91 -15.44 5.99
C TYR A 356 -21.38 -15.35 6.04
N ASP A 357 -20.79 -15.63 7.21
CA ASP A 357 -19.35 -15.55 7.42
C ASP A 357 -18.56 -16.47 6.47
N ARG A 358 -19.17 -17.61 6.10
CA ARG A 358 -18.64 -18.54 5.09
C ARG A 358 -19.51 -18.57 3.84
N PRO A 359 -18.92 -18.85 2.65
CA PRO A 359 -19.69 -19.06 1.43
C PRO A 359 -20.77 -20.13 1.63
N CYS A 360 -22.03 -19.80 1.32
CA CYS A 360 -23.13 -20.74 1.54
C CYS A 360 -22.99 -22.00 0.67
N THR A 361 -22.39 -21.87 -0.51
CA THR A 361 -22.07 -22.98 -1.42
C THR A 361 -21.21 -24.03 -0.71
N ARG A 362 -20.16 -23.61 0.00
CA ARG A 362 -19.31 -24.50 0.81
C ARG A 362 -20.10 -25.27 1.87
N GLU A 363 -20.93 -24.57 2.64
CA GLU A 363 -21.70 -25.17 3.74
C GLU A 363 -22.79 -26.12 3.23
N GLU A 364 -23.41 -25.81 2.09
CA GLU A 364 -24.42 -26.65 1.47
C GLU A 364 -23.84 -27.94 0.91
N THR A 365 -22.69 -27.88 0.24
CA THR A 365 -22.02 -29.07 -0.29
C THR A 365 -21.50 -29.96 0.85
N LYS A 366 -21.08 -29.38 1.98
CA LYS A 366 -20.77 -30.13 3.21
C LYS A 366 -21.99 -30.84 3.79
N LYS A 367 -23.12 -30.16 3.91
CA LYS A 367 -24.36 -30.72 4.48
C LYS A 367 -24.93 -31.89 3.67
N LYS A 368 -24.71 -31.90 2.36
CA LYS A 368 -25.08 -33.03 1.50
C LYS A 368 -24.19 -34.27 1.69
N GLY A 369 -23.12 -34.17 2.47
CA GLY A 369 -22.19 -35.26 2.76
C GLY A 369 -21.11 -35.48 1.68
N ASP A 370 -21.16 -34.71 0.58
CA ASP A 370 -20.45 -35.06 -0.65
C ASP A 370 -19.08 -34.38 -0.82
N CYS A 371 -18.72 -33.37 -0.02
CA CYS A 371 -17.46 -32.64 -0.21
C CYS A 371 -16.69 -32.35 1.08
N ARG A 372 -15.49 -32.94 1.17
CA ARG A 372 -14.44 -32.60 2.16
C ARG A 372 -13.20 -31.98 1.51
N CYS A 373 -13.30 -31.57 0.24
CA CYS A 373 -12.18 -30.99 -0.50
C CYS A 373 -11.70 -29.70 0.18
N GLU A 374 -10.38 -29.52 0.20
CA GLU A 374 -9.73 -28.33 0.76
C GLU A 374 -9.77 -27.15 -0.22
N SER A 375 -9.91 -27.43 -1.52
CA SER A 375 -10.09 -26.44 -2.58
C SER A 375 -11.56 -26.17 -2.89
N ALA A 376 -11.83 -24.95 -3.36
CA ALA A 376 -13.17 -24.53 -3.73
C ALA A 376 -13.58 -24.97 -5.13
N GLY A 377 -12.64 -25.00 -6.08
CA GLY A 377 -12.88 -25.39 -7.48
C GLY A 377 -13.13 -26.88 -7.73
N CYS A 378 -13.41 -27.67 -6.68
CA CYS A 378 -13.65 -29.11 -6.82
C CYS A 378 -14.98 -29.40 -7.54
N SER A 379 -15.09 -30.57 -8.16
CA SER A 379 -16.28 -30.98 -8.93
C SER A 379 -17.59 -30.89 -8.12
N HIS A 380 -17.58 -31.23 -6.82
CA HIS A 380 -18.76 -31.18 -5.96
C HIS A 380 -19.30 -29.75 -5.76
N ILE A 381 -18.40 -28.77 -5.62
CA ILE A 381 -18.75 -27.35 -5.49
C ILE A 381 -19.24 -26.81 -6.84
N LEU A 382 -18.54 -27.14 -7.93
CA LEU A 382 -18.94 -26.76 -9.28
C LEU A 382 -20.33 -27.29 -9.65
N ASP A 383 -20.64 -28.53 -9.27
CA ASP A 383 -21.99 -29.10 -9.48
C ASP A 383 -23.05 -28.42 -8.62
N THR A 384 -22.68 -27.91 -7.44
CA THR A 384 -23.58 -27.11 -6.61
C THR A 384 -23.85 -25.75 -7.26
N LEU A 385 -22.80 -25.08 -7.76
CA LEU A 385 -22.86 -23.79 -8.46
C LEU A 385 -23.67 -23.87 -9.77
N ARG A 386 -23.55 -24.98 -10.51
CA ARG A 386 -24.36 -25.21 -11.73
C ARG A 386 -25.86 -25.30 -11.44
N ARG A 387 -26.24 -25.79 -10.26
CA ARG A 387 -27.64 -25.96 -9.86
C ARG A 387 -28.24 -24.68 -9.27
N ARG A 388 -27.42 -23.84 -8.64
CA ARG A 388 -27.86 -22.57 -8.06
C ARG A 388 -26.69 -21.61 -7.79
N THR A 389 -26.98 -20.33 -7.86
CA THR A 389 -26.14 -19.25 -7.33
C THR A 389 -26.60 -18.82 -5.95
N CYS A 390 -25.73 -18.15 -5.20
CA CYS A 390 -26.05 -17.60 -3.89
C CYS A 390 -27.15 -16.54 -3.98
N ASN A 391 -28.25 -16.74 -3.24
CA ASN A 391 -29.33 -15.75 -3.09
C ASN A 391 -29.29 -15.00 -1.75
N HIS A 392 -28.26 -15.25 -0.92
CA HIS A 392 -28.08 -14.62 0.38
C HIS A 392 -27.20 -13.38 0.28
N TRP A 393 -27.74 -12.29 -0.25
CA TRP A 393 -26.91 -11.13 -0.58
C TRP A 393 -26.59 -10.27 0.65
N LYS A 394 -25.30 -10.07 0.92
CA LYS A 394 -24.79 -9.09 1.89
C LYS A 394 -25.14 -7.67 1.45
N TRP A 395 -24.99 -7.39 0.16
CA TRP A 395 -25.37 -6.12 -0.44
C TRP A 395 -26.44 -6.40 -1.48
N LYS A 396 -27.61 -5.75 -1.36
CA LYS A 396 -28.70 -5.93 -2.32
C LYS A 396 -28.22 -5.54 -3.72
N SER A 397 -28.16 -6.53 -4.60
CA SER A 397 -28.06 -6.31 -6.03
C SER A 397 -29.30 -5.56 -6.49
N THR A 398 -29.12 -4.46 -7.21
CA THR A 398 -30.18 -3.92 -8.06
C THR A 398 -30.29 -4.87 -9.24
N GLY A 399 -31.06 -5.96 -9.06
CA GLY A 399 -31.08 -7.19 -9.87
C GLY A 399 -31.38 -7.04 -11.36
N SER A 400 -31.76 -5.85 -11.80
CA SER A 400 -31.64 -5.36 -13.17
C SER A 400 -31.43 -3.86 -13.03
N CYS A 401 -30.38 -3.33 -13.65
CA CYS A 401 -30.26 -1.89 -13.70
C CYS A 401 -31.27 -1.38 -14.74
N ASP A 402 -32.36 -0.77 -14.29
CA ASP A 402 -33.45 -0.26 -15.15
C ASP A 402 -32.96 0.76 -16.19
N HIS A 403 -31.74 1.25 -16.04
CA HIS A 403 -31.04 2.18 -16.93
C HIS A 403 -30.35 1.50 -18.14
N GLY A 404 -30.53 0.18 -18.35
CA GLY A 404 -29.92 -0.53 -19.49
C GLY A 404 -28.40 -0.74 -19.37
N CYS A 405 -27.87 -0.75 -18.13
CA CYS A 405 -26.46 -0.96 -17.87
C CYS A 405 -26.01 -2.37 -18.32
N ARG A 406 -24.94 -2.43 -19.12
CA ARG A 406 -24.34 -3.68 -19.60
C ARG A 406 -23.31 -4.29 -18.64
N THR A 407 -23.05 -3.65 -17.50
CA THR A 407 -22.12 -4.17 -16.50
C THR A 407 -22.65 -5.47 -15.92
N GLU A 408 -21.88 -6.54 -16.06
CA GLU A 408 -22.23 -7.86 -15.56
C GLU A 408 -22.34 -7.84 -14.02
N HIS A 409 -23.40 -8.45 -13.49
CA HIS A 409 -23.50 -8.66 -12.04
C HIS A 409 -22.59 -9.82 -11.61
N LEU A 410 -21.74 -9.57 -10.62
CA LEU A 410 -20.77 -10.54 -10.12
C LEU A 410 -21.02 -10.85 -8.65
N ASN A 411 -21.18 -12.13 -8.32
CA ASN A 411 -21.10 -12.59 -6.93
C ASN A 411 -19.67 -13.03 -6.63
N ILE A 412 -19.03 -12.41 -5.64
CA ILE A 412 -17.62 -12.64 -5.28
C ILE A 412 -17.40 -14.11 -4.92
N ASP A 413 -18.24 -14.67 -4.05
CA ASP A 413 -18.06 -16.03 -3.53
C ASP A 413 -18.28 -17.08 -4.58
N ASP A 414 -19.34 -16.94 -5.36
CA ASP A 414 -19.64 -17.88 -6.44
C ASP A 414 -18.56 -17.83 -7.52
N THR A 415 -17.95 -16.66 -7.76
CA THR A 415 -16.86 -16.54 -8.74
C THR A 415 -15.56 -17.13 -8.21
N LEU A 416 -15.16 -16.82 -6.97
CA LEU A 416 -13.97 -17.40 -6.37
C LEU A 416 -14.07 -18.92 -6.24
N ALA A 417 -15.27 -19.43 -5.90
CA ALA A 417 -15.51 -20.87 -5.77
C ALA A 417 -15.48 -21.65 -7.11
N GLN A 418 -15.38 -20.97 -8.26
CA GLN A 418 -15.18 -21.62 -9.56
C GLN A 418 -13.71 -22.01 -9.80
N HIS A 419 -12.79 -21.54 -8.97
CA HIS A 419 -11.35 -21.72 -9.15
C HIS A 419 -10.75 -22.57 -8.04
N ASP A 420 -9.67 -23.28 -8.34
CA ASP A 420 -9.11 -24.34 -7.48
C ASP A 420 -8.31 -23.83 -6.27
N TYR A 421 -8.55 -22.59 -5.85
CA TYR A 421 -7.94 -22.03 -4.63
C TYR A 421 -8.44 -22.71 -3.37
N SER A 422 -7.58 -22.79 -2.36
CA SER A 422 -7.95 -23.27 -1.05
C SER A 422 -9.05 -22.41 -0.43
N TRP A 423 -9.89 -23.03 0.39
CA TRP A 423 -10.84 -22.27 1.18
C TRP A 423 -10.18 -21.30 2.16
N LEU A 424 -8.92 -21.54 2.55
CA LEU A 424 -8.17 -20.65 3.44
C LEU A 424 -7.90 -19.31 2.77
N LEU A 425 -7.47 -19.31 1.50
CA LEU A 425 -7.24 -18.07 0.75
C LEU A 425 -8.56 -17.34 0.48
N ILE A 426 -9.62 -18.07 0.10
CA ILE A 426 -10.94 -17.46 -0.12
C ILE A 426 -11.46 -16.81 1.17
N ASP A 427 -11.37 -17.50 2.30
CA ASP A 427 -11.78 -16.96 3.60
C ASP A 427 -10.94 -15.72 3.95
N ALA A 428 -9.63 -15.71 3.66
CA ALA A 428 -8.75 -14.56 3.91
C ALA A 428 -9.08 -13.34 3.03
N VAL A 429 -9.31 -13.55 1.72
CA VAL A 429 -9.74 -12.49 0.79
C VAL A 429 -11.10 -11.93 1.19
N ARG A 430 -12.02 -12.77 1.69
CA ARG A 430 -13.34 -12.32 2.19
C ARG A 430 -13.24 -11.39 3.38
N LEU A 431 -12.22 -11.51 4.24
CA LEU A 431 -12.02 -10.57 5.36
C LEU A 431 -11.84 -9.13 4.88
N LEU A 432 -11.15 -8.94 3.76
CA LEU A 432 -10.94 -7.62 3.17
C LEU A 432 -12.24 -6.96 2.73
N PHE A 433 -13.19 -7.74 2.21
CA PHE A 433 -14.52 -7.28 1.84
C PHE A 433 -15.47 -7.15 3.04
N ASN A 434 -15.18 -7.84 4.14
CA ASN A 434 -15.98 -7.78 5.36
C ASN A 434 -15.82 -6.47 6.13
N SER A 435 -14.66 -5.82 5.98
CA SER A 435 -14.39 -4.44 6.41
C SER A 435 -15.43 -3.44 5.90
N TRP A 436 -16.10 -3.75 4.79
CA TRP A 436 -17.15 -2.95 4.20
C TRP A 436 -18.53 -3.58 4.46
N ASN A 437 -19.34 -2.91 5.28
CA ASN A 437 -20.74 -3.27 5.47
C ASN A 437 -21.59 -2.00 5.43
N ILE A 438 -22.47 -1.89 4.43
CA ILE A 438 -23.36 -0.74 4.29
C ILE A 438 -24.34 -0.61 5.45
N ASP A 439 -24.66 -1.72 6.13
CA ASP A 439 -25.55 -1.73 7.28
C ASP A 439 -24.81 -1.34 8.58
N ASN A 440 -23.48 -1.51 8.61
CA ASN A 440 -22.65 -1.00 9.69
C ASN A 440 -22.14 0.39 9.28
N LEU A 441 -22.83 1.42 9.75
CA LEU A 441 -22.42 2.82 9.71
C LEU A 441 -21.15 3.10 10.54
N HIS A 442 -20.17 2.20 10.55
CA HIS A 442 -18.87 2.39 11.19
C HIS A 442 -17.80 1.88 10.22
N PRO A 443 -16.85 2.74 9.80
CA PRO A 443 -15.73 2.29 8.99
C PRO A 443 -14.93 1.24 9.74
N ALA A 444 -14.28 0.35 8.98
CA ALA A 444 -13.37 -0.62 9.57
C ALA A 444 -12.36 0.10 10.45
N ARG A 445 -12.14 -0.48 11.62
CA ARG A 445 -11.08 -0.08 12.55
C ARG A 445 -10.07 -1.20 12.59
N ASN A 446 -8.83 -0.85 12.93
CA ASN A 446 -7.83 -1.82 13.35
C ASN A 446 -7.48 -2.85 12.26
N SER A 447 -6.72 -2.43 11.25
CA SER A 447 -6.22 -3.31 10.19
C SER A 447 -5.38 -4.47 10.75
N ARG A 448 -4.72 -4.28 11.90
CA ARG A 448 -4.03 -5.33 12.67
C ARG A 448 -4.91 -6.53 12.93
N ASN A 449 -6.18 -6.37 13.33
CA ASN A 449 -7.03 -7.52 13.65
C ASN A 449 -7.35 -8.35 12.40
N ILE A 450 -7.57 -7.69 11.27
CA ILE A 450 -7.74 -8.37 9.98
C ILE A 450 -6.43 -9.05 9.55
N ALA A 451 -5.29 -8.37 9.70
CA ALA A 451 -3.98 -8.93 9.39
C ALA A 451 -3.65 -10.15 10.26
N THR A 452 -3.92 -10.13 11.56
CA THR A 452 -3.73 -11.26 12.48
C THR A 452 -4.52 -12.49 12.03
N GLU A 453 -5.78 -12.32 11.64
CA GLU A 453 -6.59 -13.43 11.15
C GLU A 453 -6.10 -13.96 9.79
N ILE A 454 -5.66 -13.07 8.91
CA ILE A 454 -5.05 -13.44 7.62
C ILE A 454 -3.76 -14.23 7.85
N GLU A 455 -2.88 -13.79 8.75
CA GLU A 455 -1.63 -14.49 9.11
C GLU A 455 -1.92 -15.85 9.75
N ARG A 456 -3.01 -15.98 10.51
CA ARG A 456 -3.48 -17.26 11.06
C ARG A 456 -3.91 -18.21 9.94
N LEU A 457 -4.69 -17.74 8.98
CA LEU A 457 -5.12 -18.55 7.81
C LEU A 457 -3.94 -18.91 6.91
N TYR A 458 -3.02 -17.98 6.69
CA TYR A 458 -1.78 -18.21 5.97
C TYR A 458 -0.92 -19.27 6.65
N SER A 459 -0.78 -19.21 7.98
CA SER A 459 -0.05 -20.22 8.77
C SER A 459 -0.66 -21.62 8.67
N LEU A 460 -1.98 -21.72 8.50
CA LEU A 460 -2.65 -22.99 8.22
C LEU A 460 -2.38 -23.44 6.78
N TRP A 461 -2.44 -22.53 5.80
CA TRP A 461 -2.19 -22.84 4.40
C TRP A 461 -0.75 -23.32 4.18
N ARG A 462 0.23 -22.76 4.90
CA ARG A 462 1.63 -23.21 4.90
C ARG A 462 1.84 -24.67 5.33
N LYS A 463 0.81 -25.35 5.88
CA LYS A 463 0.83 -26.79 6.20
C LYS A 463 0.25 -27.67 5.10
N THR A 464 -0.21 -27.08 4.00
CA THR A 464 -0.59 -27.80 2.78
C THR A 464 0.67 -28.13 1.96
N PRO A 465 0.61 -29.08 0.99
CA PRO A 465 1.76 -29.40 0.15
C PRO A 465 2.38 -28.18 -0.55
N GLU A 466 1.57 -27.37 -1.24
CA GLU A 466 2.05 -26.13 -1.90
C GLU A 466 2.65 -25.14 -0.89
N GLY A 467 2.02 -25.03 0.28
CA GLY A 467 2.49 -24.14 1.35
C GLY A 467 3.80 -24.59 2.01
N MET A 468 4.11 -25.89 2.01
CA MET A 468 5.39 -26.42 2.50
C MET A 468 6.52 -26.15 1.51
N ASP A 469 6.24 -26.23 0.20
CA ASP A 469 7.21 -25.95 -0.86
C ASP A 469 7.50 -24.44 -1.00
N TYR A 470 6.56 -23.58 -0.59
CA TYR A 470 6.72 -22.14 -0.61
C TYR A 470 7.70 -21.65 0.48
N VAL A 471 8.73 -20.92 0.07
CA VAL A 471 9.72 -20.26 0.92
C VAL A 471 9.43 -18.76 0.96
N ASP A 472 9.01 -18.25 2.12
CA ASP A 472 8.75 -16.83 2.32
C ASP A 472 10.06 -16.05 2.50
N VAL A 473 10.01 -14.73 2.31
CA VAL A 473 11.20 -13.88 2.46
C VAL A 473 11.75 -13.94 3.89
N GLU A 474 10.87 -14.06 4.88
CA GLU A 474 11.26 -14.21 6.28
C GLU A 474 11.88 -15.58 6.59
N ASP A 475 11.46 -16.63 5.86
CA ASP A 475 12.06 -17.96 6.01
C ASP A 475 13.53 -17.92 5.54
N ASP A 476 13.80 -17.28 4.40
CA ASP A 476 15.15 -17.04 3.90
C ASP A 476 15.99 -16.19 4.87
N VAL A 477 15.44 -15.08 5.37
CA VAL A 477 16.12 -14.22 6.36
C VAL A 477 16.48 -15.01 7.61
N LYS A 478 15.58 -15.87 8.11
CA LYS A 478 15.85 -16.74 9.25
C LYS A 478 16.97 -17.73 8.94
N GLN A 479 16.94 -18.39 7.79
CA GLN A 479 18.00 -19.33 7.38
C GLN A 479 19.36 -18.63 7.35
N ARG A 480 19.44 -17.42 6.81
CA ARG A 480 20.66 -16.59 6.82
C ARG A 480 21.07 -16.20 8.23
N TYR A 481 20.12 -15.79 9.08
CA TYR A 481 20.38 -15.44 10.48
C TYR A 481 20.99 -16.61 11.26
N VAL A 482 20.39 -17.81 11.15
CA VAL A 482 20.90 -19.04 11.78
C VAL A 482 22.28 -19.41 11.23
N GLY A 483 22.47 -19.33 9.90
CA GLY A 483 23.75 -19.59 9.25
C GLY A 483 24.88 -18.68 9.73
N VAL A 484 24.58 -17.40 9.98
CA VAL A 484 25.54 -16.42 10.53
C VAL A 484 25.81 -16.66 12.02
N ARG A 485 24.80 -17.10 12.79
CA ARG A 485 24.93 -17.38 14.23
C ARG A 485 25.71 -18.68 14.53
N GLY A 486 25.86 -19.55 13.54
CA GLY A 486 26.84 -20.65 13.55
C GLY A 486 26.22 -22.02 13.27
N GLY A 487 26.84 -22.73 12.32
CA GLY A 487 26.71 -24.18 12.13
C GLY A 487 27.24 -24.98 13.32
N ASN A 488 26.59 -24.84 14.46
CA ASN A 488 26.64 -25.70 15.64
C ASN A 488 25.20 -25.83 16.17
N VAL A 489 24.37 -26.54 15.43
CA VAL A 489 23.32 -27.34 16.05
C VAL A 489 23.77 -28.76 15.82
N ASP A 490 24.33 -29.35 16.88
CA ASP A 490 24.67 -30.75 16.90
C ASP A 490 23.50 -31.58 16.37
N SER A 491 23.89 -32.57 15.58
CA SER A 491 23.09 -33.68 15.12
C SER A 491 22.53 -34.47 16.31
N ASP A 492 21.45 -34.00 16.91
CA ASP A 492 20.53 -34.83 17.68
C ASP A 492 19.14 -34.73 17.02
N MET A 493 19.07 -35.29 15.81
CA MET A 493 17.85 -35.98 15.38
C MET A 493 17.76 -37.26 16.19
N ASP A 494 17.24 -37.16 17.40
CA ASP A 494 16.56 -38.30 18.01
C ASP A 494 15.25 -38.50 17.23
N LEU A 495 15.31 -39.50 16.35
CA LEU A 495 14.15 -40.21 15.85
C LEU A 495 13.51 -40.94 17.03
N ASP A 496 12.31 -40.53 17.40
CA ASP A 496 11.24 -41.42 17.89
C ASP A 496 9.86 -40.86 17.52
#